data_AF-R4PXW2-F1
#
_entry.id   AF-R4PXW2-F1
#
_cell.length_a   1.000
_cell.length_b   1.000
_cell.length_c   1.000
_cell.angle_alpha   90.00
_cell.angle_beta   90.00
_cell.angle_gamma   90.00
#
_symmetry.space_group_name_H-M   'P 1'
#
loop_
_entity.id
_entity.type
_entity.pdbx_description
1 polymer ?
#
loop_
_entity_poly.entity_id
_entity_poly.type
_entity_poly.pdbx_seq_one_letter_code
_entity_poly.pdbx_strand_id
1 'polypeptide(L)'
;MPRTVHLGRLSERTWPGSVSADDVYVDIATIASSLDEYYVPVNPKAKTRCIDGRHDPALDEGMLGPQVPGGAIGGALAYRLGVDKDDLTRGTFYTDTETMIDSYLRLGLAPGGHRDNREHEHGVGCGAIDGMDAILDCLLDSGLIEDNKRLVRAILDTRFDRDRYLRVLGAGTVLESHADQYFAGRDEIFTVLEKKSPGSVSVLEGHHNEKLLIVNFVPSTTLASNRFARDHGGLQAFGYDIWRSKQLARMLLPLDSQDEDRDRFIMARVMVTIATLMALTDGSQQVLFRLP
;
A
#
# COMPACT_ATOMS: atom_id res chain seq x y z
N MET A 1 -1.08 21.42 -14.54
CA MET A 1 0.10 20.55 -14.41
C MET A 1 0.19 20.16 -12.95
N PRO A 2 0.44 18.88 -12.64
CA PRO A 2 0.55 18.41 -11.27
C PRO A 2 1.58 19.22 -10.48
N ARG A 3 1.34 19.39 -9.18
CA ARG A 3 2.26 20.06 -8.25
C ARG A 3 2.85 19.07 -7.27
N THR A 4 4.16 19.11 -7.09
CA THR A 4 4.85 18.34 -6.04
C THR A 4 5.03 19.17 -4.78
N VAL A 5 4.74 18.59 -3.62
CA VAL A 5 4.97 19.18 -2.30
C VAL A 5 5.81 18.23 -1.46
N HIS A 6 6.91 18.72 -0.91
CA HIS A 6 7.75 17.97 0.03
C HIS A 6 7.27 18.19 1.47
N LEU A 7 7.06 17.11 2.21
CA LEU A 7 6.55 17.14 3.58
C LEU A 7 7.61 16.84 4.66
N GLY A 8 8.87 16.68 4.27
CA GLY A 8 9.93 16.22 5.18
C GLY A 8 9.99 14.70 5.27
N ARG A 9 10.38 14.19 6.44
CA ARG A 9 10.55 12.76 6.71
C ARG A 9 9.25 12.05 7.11
N LEU A 10 9.24 10.73 6.93
CA LEU A 10 8.20 9.87 7.47
C LEU A 10 8.12 9.97 8.99
N SER A 11 9.25 10.07 9.70
CA SER A 11 9.31 10.37 11.12
C SER A 11 10.63 11.01 11.55
N GLU A 12 10.60 11.66 12.71
CA GLU A 12 11.78 12.08 13.48
C GLU A 12 12.17 11.03 14.55
N ARG A 13 11.36 9.98 14.70
CA ARG A 13 11.60 8.83 15.57
C ARG A 13 12.01 7.64 14.71
N THR A 14 12.77 6.73 15.31
CA THR A 14 13.10 5.46 14.69
C THR A 14 11.87 4.53 14.72
N TRP A 15 11.46 4.09 13.54
CA TRP A 15 10.46 3.02 13.37
C TRP A 15 11.14 1.64 13.37
N PRO A 16 10.41 0.53 13.62
CA PRO A 16 11.01 -0.79 13.78
C PRO A 16 11.53 -1.41 12.47
N GLY A 17 11.15 -0.90 11.31
CA GLY A 17 11.57 -1.44 10.03
C GLY A 17 13.05 -1.18 9.69
N SER A 18 13.55 -1.88 8.68
CA SER A 18 14.98 -1.94 8.36
C SER A 18 15.39 -1.14 7.12
N VAL A 19 14.45 -0.74 6.28
CA VAL A 19 14.74 0.05 5.08
C VAL A 19 15.04 1.49 5.51
N SER A 20 16.28 1.92 5.29
CA SER A 20 16.76 3.26 5.62
C SER A 20 16.95 4.13 4.38
N ALA A 21 16.84 5.44 4.59
CA ALA A 21 17.16 6.49 3.63
C ALA A 21 18.36 7.37 4.06
N ASP A 22 18.93 7.12 5.24
CA ASP A 22 20.03 7.93 5.80
C ASP A 22 21.43 7.51 5.30
N ASP A 23 21.50 6.41 4.56
CA ASP A 23 22.71 5.88 3.92
C ASP A 23 23.08 6.60 2.61
N VAL A 24 22.17 7.40 2.03
CA VAL A 24 22.37 8.08 0.74
C VAL A 24 21.81 9.50 0.76
N TYR A 25 22.53 10.46 0.16
CA TYR A 25 22.00 11.80 -0.07
C TYR A 25 20.92 11.80 -1.16
N VAL A 26 19.75 12.34 -0.83
CA VAL A 26 18.61 12.47 -1.77
C VAL A 26 18.42 13.94 -2.13
N ASP A 27 18.67 14.31 -3.39
CA ASP A 27 18.40 15.67 -3.89
C ASP A 27 16.89 15.88 -4.13
N ILE A 28 16.18 16.17 -3.04
CA ILE A 28 14.73 16.34 -3.05
C ILE A 28 14.28 17.48 -3.94
N ALA A 29 15.04 18.57 -4.03
CA ALA A 29 14.66 19.71 -4.86
C ALA A 29 14.65 19.33 -6.34
N THR A 30 15.71 18.64 -6.80
CA THR A 30 15.80 18.15 -8.17
C THR A 30 14.72 17.12 -8.45
N ILE A 31 14.57 16.10 -7.61
CA ILE A 31 13.54 15.04 -7.78
C ILE A 31 12.14 15.65 -7.82
N ALA A 32 11.80 16.57 -6.92
CA ALA A 32 10.48 17.17 -6.88
C ALA A 32 10.16 18.00 -8.14
N SER A 33 11.18 18.61 -8.76
CA SER A 33 11.03 19.44 -9.96
C SER A 33 10.79 18.64 -11.25
N SER A 34 11.32 17.42 -11.35
CA SER A 34 11.16 16.53 -12.51
C SER A 34 10.24 15.33 -12.27
N LEU A 35 9.66 15.21 -11.06
CA LEU A 35 8.87 14.04 -10.64
C LEU A 35 7.79 13.64 -11.65
N ASP A 36 7.13 14.62 -12.27
CA ASP A 36 6.03 14.38 -13.21
C ASP A 36 6.45 13.58 -14.45
N GLU A 37 7.73 13.67 -14.85
CA GLU A 37 8.29 12.92 -15.97
C GLU A 37 8.29 11.40 -15.74
N TYR A 38 8.17 10.97 -14.49
CA TYR A 38 8.13 9.55 -14.09
C TYR A 38 6.72 9.03 -13.86
N TYR A 39 5.69 9.86 -14.04
CA TYR A 39 4.31 9.44 -13.96
C TYR A 39 3.71 9.23 -15.36
N VAL A 40 3.15 8.05 -15.58
CA VAL A 40 2.50 7.68 -16.84
C VAL A 40 1.02 7.39 -16.62
N PRO A 41 0.18 7.50 -17.67
CA PRO A 41 -1.19 7.03 -17.59
C PRO A 41 -1.26 5.55 -17.23
N VAL A 42 -2.19 5.18 -16.35
CA VAL A 42 -2.43 3.75 -16.07
C VAL A 42 -3.06 3.08 -17.27
N ASN A 43 -2.63 1.85 -17.53
CA ASN A 43 -3.33 0.98 -18.47
C ASN A 43 -4.50 0.29 -17.73
N PRO A 44 -5.76 0.44 -18.17
CA PRO A 44 -6.91 -0.16 -17.48
C PRO A 44 -6.87 -1.69 -17.38
N LYS A 45 -6.13 -2.36 -18.27
CA LYS A 45 -5.97 -3.82 -18.26
C LYS A 45 -4.76 -4.28 -17.46
N ALA A 46 -3.90 -3.37 -17.02
CA ALA A 46 -2.73 -3.72 -16.25
C ALA A 46 -3.09 -4.05 -14.80
N LYS A 47 -2.42 -5.06 -14.27
CA LYS A 47 -2.56 -5.52 -12.90
C LYS A 47 -2.20 -4.42 -11.90
N THR A 48 -2.97 -4.34 -10.82
CA THR A 48 -2.61 -3.50 -9.67
C THR A 48 -1.32 -4.04 -9.05
N ARG A 49 -0.38 -3.15 -8.73
CA ARG A 49 0.97 -3.49 -8.25
C ARG A 49 1.14 -3.12 -6.79
N CYS A 50 2.18 -3.67 -6.15
CA CYS A 50 2.60 -3.21 -4.82
C CYS A 50 3.25 -1.81 -4.91
N ILE A 51 3.34 -1.12 -3.77
CA ILE A 51 4.13 0.12 -3.63
C ILE A 51 5.64 -0.13 -3.75
N ASP A 52 6.07 -1.39 -3.63
CA ASP A 52 7.46 -1.85 -3.70
C ASP A 52 8.22 -1.21 -4.88
N GLY A 53 9.39 -0.64 -4.57
CA GLY A 53 10.21 0.09 -5.53
C GLY A 53 11.27 -0.77 -6.23
N ARG A 54 11.36 -2.06 -5.89
CA ARG A 54 12.32 -3.00 -6.50
C ARG A 54 12.07 -3.20 -7.99
N HIS A 55 13.11 -3.67 -8.67
CA HIS A 55 13.10 -3.85 -10.11
C HIS A 55 12.19 -5.02 -10.51
N ASP A 56 11.29 -4.80 -11.47
CA ASP A 56 10.56 -5.88 -12.15
C ASP A 56 11.10 -6.01 -13.58
N PRO A 57 11.85 -7.07 -13.92
CA PRO A 57 12.47 -7.23 -15.24
C PRO A 57 11.45 -7.44 -16.36
N ALA A 58 10.22 -7.88 -16.05
CA ALA A 58 9.16 -8.12 -17.01
C ALA A 58 8.21 -6.92 -17.17
N LEU A 59 8.47 -5.81 -16.47
CA LEU A 59 7.58 -4.66 -16.43
C LEU A 59 7.66 -3.82 -17.71
N ASP A 60 6.57 -3.84 -18.47
CA ASP A 60 6.33 -2.95 -19.61
C ASP A 60 5.69 -1.62 -19.14
N GLU A 61 6.36 -0.51 -19.44
CA GLU A 61 5.88 0.84 -19.09
C GLU A 61 4.54 1.20 -19.79
N GLY A 62 4.25 0.62 -20.94
CA GLY A 62 2.94 0.75 -21.61
C GLY A 62 1.80 -0.01 -20.92
N MET A 63 2.14 -0.87 -19.96
CA MET A 63 1.23 -1.77 -19.23
C MET A 63 1.34 -1.57 -17.71
N LEU A 64 1.49 -0.32 -17.24
CA LEU A 64 1.51 -0.04 -15.80
C LEU A 64 0.11 0.09 -15.21
N GLY A 65 -0.14 -0.71 -14.17
CA GLY A 65 -1.29 -0.55 -13.29
C GLY A 65 -0.94 0.26 -12.03
N PRO A 66 -1.97 0.70 -11.28
CA PRO A 66 -1.79 1.52 -10.10
C PRO A 66 -1.05 0.77 -8.99
N GLN A 67 -0.34 1.50 -8.13
CA GLN A 67 0.44 0.96 -7.02
C GLN A 67 -0.22 1.23 -5.67
N VAL A 68 -0.42 0.16 -4.90
CA VAL A 68 -0.95 0.21 -3.53
C VAL A 68 -0.31 -0.90 -2.68
N PRO A 69 -0.18 -0.77 -1.35
CA PRO A 69 0.49 -1.80 -0.54
C PRO A 69 -0.15 -3.18 -0.71
N GLY A 70 0.69 -4.19 -0.93
CA GLY A 70 0.27 -5.58 -1.16
C GLY A 70 -0.52 -5.78 -2.47
N GLY A 71 -0.52 -4.81 -3.38
CA GLY A 71 -1.32 -4.85 -4.60
C GLY A 71 -2.81 -4.95 -4.32
N ALA A 72 -3.53 -5.81 -5.05
CA ALA A 72 -4.96 -6.00 -4.84
C ALA A 72 -5.29 -6.61 -3.47
N ILE A 73 -4.40 -7.45 -2.95
CA ILE A 73 -4.60 -8.22 -1.71
C ILE A 73 -4.59 -7.34 -0.48
N GLY A 74 -3.73 -6.31 -0.43
CA GLY A 74 -3.68 -5.40 0.72
C GLY A 74 -4.98 -4.59 0.94
N GLY A 75 -5.94 -4.67 0.01
CA GLY A 75 -7.28 -4.14 0.22
C GLY A 75 -8.11 -4.93 1.23
N ALA A 76 -7.83 -6.23 1.41
CA ALA A 76 -8.60 -7.14 2.26
C ALA A 76 -8.55 -6.75 3.74
N LEU A 77 -7.35 -6.55 4.30
CA LEU A 77 -7.20 -6.11 5.70
C LEU A 77 -7.88 -4.76 5.95
N ALA A 78 -7.74 -3.81 5.02
CA ALA A 78 -8.41 -2.51 5.18
C ALA A 78 -9.94 -2.63 5.09
N TYR A 79 -10.47 -3.55 4.28
CA TYR A 79 -11.91 -3.84 4.23
C TYR A 79 -12.38 -4.43 5.56
N ARG A 80 -11.65 -5.41 6.07
CA ARG A 80 -11.89 -6.04 7.38
C ARG A 80 -11.94 -5.01 8.51
N LEU A 81 -10.98 -4.09 8.56
CA LEU A 81 -10.88 -3.10 9.63
C LEU A 81 -11.85 -1.91 9.48
N GLY A 82 -12.18 -1.52 8.26
CA GLY A 82 -12.95 -0.30 7.98
C GLY A 82 -14.44 -0.52 7.71
N VAL A 83 -14.78 -1.63 7.05
CA VAL A 83 -16.10 -1.83 6.43
C VAL A 83 -16.84 -3.01 7.00
N ASP A 84 -16.14 -4.11 7.27
CA ASP A 84 -16.75 -5.34 7.73
C ASP A 84 -17.56 -5.09 9.01
N LYS A 85 -18.82 -5.55 8.97
CA LYS A 85 -19.80 -5.40 10.07
C LYS A 85 -20.01 -6.73 10.78
N ASP A 86 -19.42 -7.81 10.28
CA ASP A 86 -19.45 -9.11 10.91
C ASP A 86 -18.51 -9.15 12.12
N ASP A 87 -18.57 -10.26 12.84
CA ASP A 87 -17.71 -10.51 13.98
C ASP A 87 -16.25 -10.63 13.54
N LEU A 88 -15.43 -9.62 13.89
CA LEU A 88 -14.02 -9.55 13.54
C LEU A 88 -13.19 -10.71 14.12
N THR A 89 -13.73 -11.45 15.09
CA THR A 89 -13.09 -12.66 15.64
C THR A 89 -13.30 -13.91 14.76
N ARG A 90 -14.06 -13.81 13.65
CA ARG A 90 -14.42 -14.94 12.78
C ARG A 90 -14.03 -14.70 11.33
N GLY A 91 -13.40 -15.67 10.70
CA GLY A 91 -12.93 -15.56 9.32
C GLY A 91 -11.41 -15.56 9.26
N THR A 92 -10.87 -15.54 8.04
CA THR A 92 -9.43 -15.60 7.81
C THR A 92 -9.03 -14.57 6.75
N PHE A 93 -7.80 -14.11 6.85
CA PHE A 93 -7.20 -13.22 5.87
C PHE A 93 -7.19 -13.84 4.47
N TYR A 94 -7.04 -15.17 4.39
CA TYR A 94 -7.16 -15.92 3.14
C TYR A 94 -8.54 -15.70 2.48
N THR A 95 -9.64 -15.88 3.22
CA THR A 95 -11.00 -15.73 2.68
C THR A 95 -11.33 -14.28 2.34
N ASP A 96 -10.88 -13.32 3.16
CA ASP A 96 -11.04 -11.89 2.87
C ASP A 96 -10.28 -11.49 1.61
N THR A 97 -9.08 -12.03 1.45
CA THR A 97 -8.25 -11.85 0.26
C THR A 97 -8.90 -12.46 -0.98
N GLU A 98 -9.42 -13.67 -0.88
CA GLU A 98 -10.15 -14.31 -1.98
C GLU A 98 -11.34 -13.45 -2.42
N THR A 99 -12.11 -12.94 -1.46
CA THR A 99 -13.25 -12.05 -1.70
C THR A 99 -12.82 -10.74 -2.36
N MET A 100 -11.68 -10.18 -1.95
CA MET A 100 -11.13 -8.97 -2.55
C MET A 100 -10.68 -9.21 -4.00
N ILE A 101 -10.00 -10.32 -4.29
CA ILE A 101 -9.61 -10.73 -5.65
C ILE A 101 -10.85 -10.88 -6.53
N ASP A 102 -11.87 -11.59 -6.05
CA ASP A 102 -13.13 -11.77 -6.78
C ASP A 102 -13.83 -10.43 -7.02
N SER A 103 -13.75 -9.49 -6.07
CA SER A 103 -14.28 -8.14 -6.23
C SER A 103 -13.56 -7.37 -7.33
N TYR A 104 -12.22 -7.43 -7.39
CA TYR A 104 -11.45 -6.82 -8.49
C TYR A 104 -11.90 -7.36 -9.84
N LEU A 105 -12.00 -8.68 -9.98
CA LEU A 105 -12.41 -9.33 -11.23
C LEU A 105 -13.83 -8.93 -11.65
N ARG A 106 -14.80 -8.97 -10.71
CA ARG A 106 -16.18 -8.52 -10.97
C ARG A 106 -16.27 -7.06 -11.39
N LEU A 107 -15.40 -6.22 -10.85
CA LEU A 107 -15.31 -4.80 -11.13
C LEU A 107 -14.55 -4.47 -12.42
N GLY A 108 -14.11 -5.49 -13.17
CA GLY A 108 -13.33 -5.30 -14.40
C GLY A 108 -11.92 -4.76 -14.16
N LEU A 109 -11.39 -4.94 -12.95
CA LEU A 109 -10.05 -4.54 -12.55
C LEU A 109 -9.13 -5.76 -12.59
N ALA A 110 -7.90 -5.58 -13.08
CA ALA A 110 -6.89 -6.63 -12.99
C ALA A 110 -6.27 -6.66 -11.57
N PRO A 111 -6.52 -7.72 -10.77
CA PRO A 111 -5.82 -7.88 -9.51
C PRO A 111 -4.35 -8.19 -9.77
N GLY A 112 -3.49 -7.90 -8.80
CA GLY A 112 -2.08 -8.23 -8.90
C GLY A 112 -1.36 -8.14 -7.58
N GLY A 113 -0.17 -8.71 -7.58
CA GLY A 113 0.77 -8.75 -6.47
C GLY A 113 2.17 -9.05 -6.99
N HIS A 114 3.10 -9.34 -6.11
CA HIS A 114 4.43 -9.79 -6.52
C HIS A 114 5.05 -10.70 -5.49
N ARG A 115 6.00 -11.51 -5.94
CA ARG A 115 7.00 -12.19 -5.13
C ARG A 115 8.34 -11.51 -5.33
N ASP A 116 9.37 -11.99 -4.64
CA ASP A 116 10.74 -11.71 -5.04
C ASP A 116 11.38 -12.94 -5.72
N ASN A 117 12.63 -12.81 -6.14
CA ASN A 117 13.40 -13.85 -6.82
C ASN A 117 14.27 -14.71 -5.88
N ARG A 118 13.97 -14.74 -4.58
CA ARG A 118 14.76 -15.48 -3.59
C ARG A 118 14.04 -16.75 -3.14
N GLU A 119 14.81 -17.74 -2.72
CA GLU A 119 14.26 -18.90 -2.01
C GLU A 119 13.92 -18.50 -0.58
N HIS A 120 12.72 -18.88 -0.14
CA HIS A 120 12.24 -18.66 1.23
C HIS A 120 11.80 -19.99 1.82
N GLU A 121 12.12 -20.23 3.10
CA GLU A 121 11.50 -21.33 3.86
C GLU A 121 10.01 -21.04 4.12
N HIS A 122 9.68 -19.77 4.36
CA HIS A 122 8.33 -19.26 4.63
C HIS A 122 8.12 -17.88 4.01
N GLY A 123 6.88 -17.57 3.63
CA GLY A 123 6.52 -16.26 3.06
C GLY A 123 6.56 -16.23 1.53
N VAL A 124 6.17 -15.09 0.98
CA VAL A 124 5.93 -14.90 -0.45
C VAL A 124 6.84 -13.84 -1.10
N GLY A 125 7.72 -13.19 -0.34
CA GLY A 125 8.67 -12.19 -0.85
C GLY A 125 8.05 -10.78 -1.02
N CYS A 126 6.90 -10.54 -0.36
CA CYS A 126 6.21 -9.24 -0.34
C CYS A 126 6.06 -8.79 1.11
N GLY A 127 6.82 -7.77 1.52
CA GLY A 127 6.80 -7.28 2.90
C GLY A 127 5.42 -6.84 3.40
N ALA A 128 4.55 -6.37 2.50
CA ALA A 128 3.18 -6.00 2.82
C ALA A 128 2.25 -7.20 3.08
N ILE A 129 2.65 -8.42 2.72
CA ILE A 129 1.91 -9.67 2.96
C ILE A 129 2.59 -10.51 4.04
N ASP A 130 3.91 -10.64 3.96
CA ASP A 130 4.70 -11.42 4.90
C ASP A 130 4.69 -10.82 6.31
N GLY A 131 4.69 -9.49 6.38
CA GLY A 131 4.72 -8.72 7.62
C GLY A 131 3.35 -8.34 8.21
N MET A 132 2.25 -8.99 7.82
CA MET A 132 0.90 -8.60 8.27
C MET A 132 0.75 -8.51 9.80
N ASP A 133 1.39 -9.39 10.56
CA ASP A 133 1.39 -9.34 12.02
C ASP A 133 2.09 -8.06 12.51
N ALA A 134 3.30 -7.80 12.02
CA ALA A 134 4.07 -6.59 12.34
C ALA A 134 3.36 -5.29 11.91
N ILE A 135 2.58 -5.34 10.82
CA ILE A 135 1.76 -4.22 10.36
C ILE A 135 0.63 -3.95 11.36
N LEU A 136 -0.03 -4.99 11.85
CA LEU A 136 -1.07 -4.84 12.88
C LEU A 136 -0.47 -4.33 14.19
N ASP A 137 0.69 -4.85 14.59
CA ASP A 137 1.41 -4.37 15.78
C ASP A 137 1.76 -2.88 15.64
N CYS A 138 2.34 -2.46 14.52
CA CYS A 138 2.69 -1.06 14.27
C CYS A 138 1.45 -0.14 14.24
N LEU A 139 0.31 -0.65 13.77
CA LEU A 139 -0.95 0.09 13.76
C LEU A 139 -1.47 0.38 15.18
N LEU A 140 -1.23 -0.54 16.12
CA LEU A 140 -1.75 -0.50 17.48
C LEU A 140 -0.72 0.00 18.51
N ASP A 141 0.56 0.09 18.14
CA ASP A 141 1.63 0.55 19.03
C ASP A 141 1.45 2.01 19.45
N SER A 142 1.30 2.21 20.77
CA SER A 142 1.17 3.53 21.39
C SER A 142 2.36 4.50 21.14
N GLY A 143 3.55 3.97 20.85
CA GLY A 143 4.74 4.74 20.49
C GLY A 143 4.72 5.25 19.05
N LEU A 144 3.99 4.57 18.16
CA LEU A 144 3.90 4.87 16.72
C LEU A 144 2.59 5.56 16.34
N ILE A 145 1.55 5.44 17.15
CA ILE A 145 0.19 5.93 16.85
C ILE A 145 0.12 7.41 16.48
N GLU A 146 0.95 8.27 17.10
CA GLU A 146 0.95 9.71 16.80
C GLU A 146 1.56 10.01 15.43
N ASP A 147 2.60 9.26 15.01
CA ASP A 147 3.13 9.37 13.65
C ASP A 147 2.12 8.84 12.62
N ASN A 148 1.47 7.73 12.93
CA ASN A 148 0.44 7.15 12.07
C ASN A 148 -0.66 8.19 11.85
N LYS A 149 -1.22 8.73 12.93
CA LYS A 149 -2.26 9.76 12.88
C LYS A 149 -1.81 11.03 12.17
N ARG A 150 -0.57 11.50 12.39
CA ARG A 150 -0.02 12.69 11.71
C ARG A 150 0.00 12.49 10.19
N LEU A 151 0.53 11.37 9.73
CA LEU A 151 0.61 11.06 8.30
C LEU A 151 -0.77 10.79 7.69
N VAL A 152 -1.66 10.09 8.40
CA VAL A 152 -3.05 9.88 7.97
C VAL A 152 -3.77 11.23 7.81
N ARG A 153 -3.60 12.13 8.78
CA ARG A 153 -4.17 13.48 8.72
C ARG A 153 -3.57 14.29 7.56
N ALA A 154 -2.28 14.17 7.29
CA ALA A 154 -1.65 14.84 6.15
C ALA A 154 -2.23 14.32 4.81
N ILE A 155 -2.39 13.00 4.65
CA ILE A 155 -2.88 12.39 3.41
C ILE A 155 -4.38 12.64 3.19
N LEU A 156 -5.19 12.55 4.24
CA LEU A 156 -6.64 12.74 4.14
C LEU A 156 -7.06 14.21 4.23
N ASP A 157 -6.23 15.07 4.81
CA ASP A 157 -6.48 16.50 4.99
C ASP A 157 -7.86 16.76 5.61
N THR A 158 -8.73 17.53 4.95
CA THR A 158 -10.09 17.85 5.39
C THR A 158 -11.02 16.63 5.49
N ARG A 159 -10.63 15.47 4.95
CA ARG A 159 -11.37 14.19 5.08
C ARG A 159 -10.96 13.38 6.30
N PHE A 160 -9.94 13.81 7.04
CA PHE A 160 -9.59 13.16 8.30
C PHE A 160 -10.73 13.33 9.31
N ASP A 161 -11.23 12.20 9.82
CA ASP A 161 -12.22 12.16 10.89
C ASP A 161 -11.69 11.31 12.06
N ARG A 162 -11.74 11.88 13.27
CA ARG A 162 -11.19 11.25 14.46
C ARG A 162 -11.96 10.00 14.86
N ASP A 163 -13.29 10.02 14.74
CA ASP A 163 -14.12 8.90 15.17
C ASP A 163 -13.93 7.71 14.24
N ARG A 164 -13.81 7.94 12.94
CA ARG A 164 -13.46 6.90 11.96
C ARG A 164 -12.06 6.33 12.21
N TYR A 165 -11.08 7.19 12.52
CA TYR A 165 -9.73 6.75 12.87
C TYR A 165 -9.75 5.83 14.11
N LEU A 166 -10.46 6.22 15.17
CA LEU A 166 -10.59 5.43 16.40
C LEU A 166 -11.37 4.14 16.18
N ARG A 167 -12.38 4.12 15.28
CA ARG A 167 -13.11 2.89 14.93
C ARG A 167 -12.22 1.87 14.25
N VAL A 168 -11.35 2.30 13.33
CA VAL A 168 -10.38 1.40 12.68
C VAL A 168 -9.38 0.86 13.72
N LEU A 169 -8.90 1.69 14.64
CA LEU A 169 -8.04 1.19 15.73
C LEU A 169 -8.76 0.19 16.63
N GLY A 170 -10.01 0.47 17.01
CA GLY A 170 -10.82 -0.46 17.80
C GLY A 170 -11.03 -1.79 17.08
N ALA A 171 -11.30 -1.78 15.78
CA ALA A 171 -11.36 -2.98 14.95
C ALA A 171 -10.03 -3.74 14.94
N GLY A 172 -8.90 -3.02 14.84
CA GLY A 172 -7.56 -3.58 14.93
C GLY A 172 -7.31 -4.28 16.26
N THR A 173 -7.67 -3.66 17.39
CA THR A 173 -7.55 -4.28 18.73
C THR A 173 -8.37 -5.56 18.86
N VAL A 174 -9.58 -5.60 18.29
CA VAL A 174 -10.37 -6.85 18.29
C VAL A 174 -9.69 -7.92 17.45
N LEU A 175 -9.18 -7.56 16.26
CA LEU A 175 -8.49 -8.50 15.38
C LEU A 175 -7.20 -9.05 16.01
N GLU A 176 -6.43 -8.21 16.70
CA GLU A 176 -5.16 -8.57 17.35
C GLU A 176 -5.32 -9.73 18.33
N SER A 177 -6.43 -9.78 19.08
CA SER A 177 -6.73 -10.89 20.00
C SER A 177 -6.80 -12.29 19.36
N HIS A 178 -6.91 -12.37 18.02
CA HIS A 178 -6.94 -13.62 17.26
C HIS A 178 -6.06 -13.55 15.99
N ALA A 179 -5.03 -12.69 15.96
CA ALA A 179 -4.21 -12.42 14.79
C ALA A 179 -3.59 -13.68 14.18
N ASP A 180 -2.99 -14.55 15.02
CA ASP A 180 -2.37 -15.80 14.58
C ASP A 180 -3.32 -16.68 13.75
N GLN A 181 -4.58 -16.78 14.18
CA GLN A 181 -5.59 -17.57 13.48
C GLN A 181 -6.08 -16.86 12.22
N TYR A 182 -6.25 -15.54 12.29
CA TYR A 182 -6.72 -14.75 11.16
C TYR A 182 -5.71 -14.77 10.01
N PHE A 183 -4.41 -14.61 10.29
CA PHE A 183 -3.36 -14.55 9.28
C PHE A 183 -2.78 -15.91 8.89
N ALA A 184 -3.28 -17.01 9.45
CA ALA A 184 -2.88 -18.35 9.06
C ALA A 184 -3.14 -18.63 7.56
N GLY A 185 -2.21 -19.31 6.89
CA GLY A 185 -2.33 -19.68 5.48
C GLY A 185 -2.16 -18.53 4.48
N ARG A 186 -1.60 -17.39 4.92
CA ARG A 186 -1.36 -16.22 4.05
C ARG A 186 -0.34 -16.48 2.93
N ASP A 187 0.51 -17.48 3.08
CA ASP A 187 1.47 -17.95 2.09
C ASP A 187 0.82 -18.51 0.81
N GLU A 188 -0.40 -19.03 0.91
CA GLU A 188 -1.15 -19.57 -0.23
C GLU A 188 -1.88 -18.51 -1.07
N ILE A 189 -1.87 -17.24 -0.64
CA ILE A 189 -2.63 -16.18 -1.28
C ILE A 189 -2.24 -15.99 -2.75
N PHE A 190 -0.95 -16.04 -3.07
CA PHE A 190 -0.51 -15.90 -4.45
C PHE A 190 -0.81 -17.13 -5.30
N THR A 191 -0.91 -18.32 -4.69
CA THR A 191 -1.43 -19.51 -5.38
C THR A 191 -2.87 -19.27 -5.84
N VAL A 192 -3.71 -18.68 -4.97
CA VAL A 192 -5.09 -18.33 -5.30
C VAL A 192 -5.15 -17.24 -6.38
N LEU A 193 -4.37 -16.18 -6.21
CA LEU A 193 -4.34 -15.06 -7.15
C LEU A 193 -3.94 -15.54 -8.56
N GLU A 194 -2.89 -16.35 -8.66
CA GLU A 194 -2.41 -16.88 -9.94
C GLU A 194 -3.40 -17.87 -10.56
N LYS A 195 -4.12 -18.66 -9.74
CA LYS A 195 -5.19 -19.55 -10.21
C LYS A 195 -6.38 -18.79 -10.79
N LYS A 196 -6.80 -17.68 -10.16
CA LYS A 196 -7.95 -16.87 -10.59
C LYS A 196 -7.60 -15.89 -11.71
N SER A 197 -6.35 -15.43 -11.75
CA SER A 197 -5.85 -14.46 -12.73
C SER A 197 -4.40 -14.81 -13.10
N PRO A 198 -4.18 -15.73 -14.07
CA PRO A 198 -2.83 -16.11 -14.48
C PRO A 198 -2.00 -14.91 -14.98
N GLY A 199 -0.74 -14.83 -14.57
CA GLY A 199 0.19 -13.71 -14.86
C GLY A 199 0.02 -12.49 -13.95
N SER A 200 -0.83 -12.57 -12.92
CA SER A 200 -1.10 -11.45 -12.01
C SER A 200 -0.06 -11.29 -10.90
N VAL A 201 0.81 -12.29 -10.70
CA VAL A 201 1.94 -12.19 -9.77
C VAL A 201 3.22 -11.82 -10.54
N SER A 202 3.79 -10.64 -10.26
CA SER A 202 5.12 -10.26 -10.74
C SER A 202 6.24 -10.90 -9.91
N VAL A 203 7.46 -10.93 -10.44
CA VAL A 203 8.67 -11.33 -9.70
C VAL A 203 9.61 -10.12 -9.65
N LEU A 204 9.90 -9.62 -8.45
CA LEU A 204 10.81 -8.51 -8.25
C LEU A 204 12.23 -8.98 -7.93
N GLU A 205 13.22 -8.20 -8.33
CA GLU A 205 14.64 -8.50 -8.14
C GLU A 205 15.36 -7.42 -7.34
N GLY A 206 16.47 -7.82 -6.72
CA GLY A 206 17.36 -6.93 -5.97
C GLY A 206 16.97 -6.79 -4.50
N HIS A 207 17.44 -5.71 -3.89
CA HIS A 207 17.18 -5.35 -2.49
C HIS A 207 16.31 -4.10 -2.42
N HIS A 208 15.57 -3.96 -1.31
CA HIS A 208 14.91 -2.72 -0.97
C HIS A 208 15.93 -1.59 -0.83
N ASN A 209 15.66 -0.48 -1.49
CA ASN A 209 16.47 0.73 -1.49
C ASN A 209 15.58 1.97 -1.57
N GLU A 210 14.38 1.90 -1.02
CA GLU A 210 13.40 2.98 -1.06
C GLU A 210 13.81 4.14 -0.15
N LYS A 211 14.08 5.29 -0.75
CA LYS A 211 14.46 6.54 -0.05
C LYS A 211 13.30 7.53 0.07
N LEU A 212 12.22 7.27 -0.67
CA LEU A 212 11.09 8.15 -0.83
C LEU A 212 9.77 7.39 -0.63
N LEU A 213 8.81 8.05 -0.01
CA LEU A 213 7.39 7.78 -0.22
C LEU A 213 6.84 8.86 -1.16
N ILE A 214 6.27 8.46 -2.28
CA ILE A 214 5.59 9.36 -3.20
C ILE A 214 4.09 9.04 -3.19
N VAL A 215 3.30 9.92 -2.59
CA VAL A 215 1.84 9.79 -2.54
C VAL A 215 1.23 10.52 -3.73
N ASN A 216 0.67 9.76 -4.66
CA ASN A 216 0.09 10.27 -5.89
C ASN A 216 -1.43 10.46 -5.78
N PHE A 217 -1.87 11.71 -5.83
CA PHE A 217 -3.28 12.09 -5.80
C PHE A 217 -3.88 12.29 -7.19
N VAL A 218 -3.06 12.29 -8.25
CA VAL A 218 -3.52 12.55 -9.62
C VAL A 218 -4.15 11.29 -10.20
N PRO A 219 -5.47 11.31 -10.51
CA PRO A 219 -6.17 10.13 -10.99
C PRO A 219 -5.57 9.54 -12.26
N SER A 220 -5.70 8.22 -12.42
CA SER A 220 -5.34 7.49 -13.64
C SER A 220 -3.87 7.65 -14.06
N THR A 221 -2.98 7.95 -13.11
CA THR A 221 -1.54 7.95 -13.34
C THR A 221 -0.83 7.09 -12.30
N THR A 222 0.34 6.57 -12.62
CA THR A 222 1.16 5.76 -11.70
C THR A 222 2.64 5.95 -11.97
N LEU A 223 3.48 5.59 -11.01
CA LEU A 223 4.93 5.76 -11.09
C LEU A 223 5.56 4.65 -11.96
N ALA A 224 6.38 5.06 -12.92
CA ALA A 224 7.28 4.19 -13.67
C ALA A 224 8.52 3.85 -12.82
N SER A 225 8.35 3.01 -11.78
CA SER A 225 9.38 2.68 -10.78
C SER A 225 10.72 2.25 -11.38
N ASN A 226 10.71 1.39 -12.41
CA ASN A 226 11.95 0.97 -13.10
C ASN A 226 12.70 2.15 -13.73
N ARG A 227 11.99 3.04 -14.44
CA ARG A 227 12.59 4.23 -15.04
C ARG A 227 13.10 5.18 -13.96
N PHE A 228 12.27 5.43 -12.95
CA PHE A 228 12.63 6.28 -11.82
C PHE A 228 13.94 5.82 -11.17
N ALA A 229 14.05 4.53 -10.84
CA ALA A 229 15.23 3.98 -10.20
C ALA A 229 16.46 4.02 -11.12
N ARG A 230 16.31 3.64 -12.39
CA ARG A 230 17.41 3.68 -13.37
C ARG A 230 17.99 5.08 -13.52
N ASP A 231 17.12 6.08 -13.66
CA ASP A 231 17.54 7.45 -13.95
C ASP A 231 18.08 8.17 -12.69
N HIS A 232 17.82 7.63 -11.49
CA HIS A 232 18.35 8.11 -10.20
C HIS A 232 19.38 7.16 -9.57
N GLY A 233 20.15 6.44 -10.38
CA GLY A 233 21.31 5.66 -9.90
C GLY A 233 20.94 4.50 -8.95
N GLY A 234 19.77 3.89 -9.13
CA GLY A 234 19.27 2.78 -8.31
C GLY A 234 18.48 3.21 -7.08
N LEU A 235 18.22 4.51 -6.89
CA LEU A 235 17.35 5.01 -5.83
C LEU A 235 15.90 4.57 -6.07
N GLN A 236 15.30 3.86 -5.11
CA GLN A 236 13.91 3.40 -5.24
C GLN A 236 12.95 4.34 -4.50
N ALA A 237 11.67 4.27 -4.85
CA ALA A 237 10.60 4.98 -4.16
C ALA A 237 9.40 4.06 -3.94
N PHE A 238 8.77 4.17 -2.77
CA PHE A 238 7.43 3.64 -2.57
C PHE A 238 6.43 4.53 -3.32
N GLY A 239 5.87 4.02 -4.41
CA GLY A 239 4.85 4.72 -5.20
C GLY A 239 3.44 4.40 -4.69
N TYR A 240 2.75 5.35 -4.05
CA TYR A 240 1.42 5.13 -3.49
C TYR A 240 0.33 5.92 -4.22
N ASP A 241 -0.45 5.22 -5.04
CA ASP A 241 -1.60 5.78 -5.78
C ASP A 241 -2.84 5.86 -4.87
N ILE A 242 -2.90 6.86 -3.98
CA ILE A 242 -4.04 7.06 -3.08
C ILE A 242 -5.36 7.27 -3.83
N TRP A 243 -5.31 7.83 -5.04
CA TRP A 243 -6.49 7.97 -5.89
C TRP A 243 -7.13 6.61 -6.22
N ARG A 244 -6.33 5.53 -6.31
CA ARG A 244 -6.83 4.17 -6.55
C ARG A 244 -7.60 3.63 -5.36
N SER A 245 -7.18 3.92 -4.14
CA SER A 245 -7.94 3.54 -2.93
C SER A 245 -9.31 4.25 -2.89
N LYS A 246 -9.36 5.53 -3.29
CA LYS A 246 -10.63 6.28 -3.40
C LYS A 246 -11.53 5.73 -4.51
N GLN A 247 -10.96 5.36 -5.64
CA GLN A 247 -11.70 4.72 -6.74
C GLN A 247 -12.28 3.37 -6.29
N LEU A 248 -11.46 2.52 -5.68
CA LEU A 248 -11.88 1.20 -5.22
C LEU A 248 -13.00 1.30 -4.18
N ALA A 249 -12.92 2.25 -3.24
CA ALA A 249 -13.98 2.51 -2.25
C ALA A 249 -15.34 2.73 -2.92
N ARG A 250 -15.39 3.58 -3.94
CA ARG A 250 -16.62 3.89 -4.69
C ARG A 250 -17.15 2.70 -5.48
N MET A 251 -16.26 1.83 -5.96
CA MET A 251 -16.64 0.66 -6.75
C MET A 251 -17.12 -0.50 -5.88
N LEU A 252 -16.49 -0.73 -4.72
CA LEU A 252 -16.89 -1.76 -3.76
C LEU A 252 -18.19 -1.41 -3.04
N LEU A 253 -18.41 -0.12 -2.79
CA LEU A 253 -19.55 0.40 -2.03
C LEU A 253 -20.26 1.44 -2.89
N PRO A 254 -21.10 1.03 -3.86
CA PRO A 254 -21.63 1.93 -4.89
C PRO A 254 -22.90 2.69 -4.45
N LEU A 255 -23.57 2.29 -3.37
CA LEU A 255 -24.84 2.90 -2.97
C LEU A 255 -24.61 4.20 -2.19
N ASP A 256 -25.44 5.22 -2.40
CA ASP A 256 -25.32 6.51 -1.68
C ASP A 256 -25.32 6.34 -0.16
N SER A 257 -26.12 5.40 0.36
CA SER A 257 -26.19 5.07 1.79
C SER A 257 -24.89 4.52 2.39
N GLN A 258 -23.88 4.21 1.57
CA GLN A 258 -22.60 3.65 1.99
C GLN A 258 -21.48 4.70 2.08
N ASP A 259 -21.79 6.00 2.09
CA ASP A 259 -20.79 7.08 2.22
C ASP A 259 -19.86 6.88 3.44
N GLU A 260 -20.42 6.55 4.60
CA GLU A 260 -19.65 6.28 5.81
C GLU A 260 -18.76 5.03 5.70
N ASP A 261 -19.23 4.00 4.99
CA ASP A 261 -18.44 2.79 4.76
C ASP A 261 -17.28 3.09 3.78
N ARG A 262 -17.50 3.94 2.75
CA ARG A 262 -16.45 4.40 1.83
C ARG A 262 -15.36 5.19 2.55
N ASP A 263 -15.75 6.15 3.39
CA ASP A 263 -14.81 6.97 4.13
C ASP A 263 -14.00 6.13 5.14
N ARG A 264 -14.65 5.15 5.80
CA ARG A 264 -13.94 4.22 6.70
C ARG A 264 -13.01 3.26 5.97
N PHE A 265 -13.38 2.76 4.79
CA PHE A 265 -12.47 1.98 3.95
C PHE A 265 -11.23 2.79 3.58
N ILE A 266 -11.40 4.04 3.14
CA ILE A 266 -10.28 4.91 2.78
C ILE A 266 -9.41 5.21 4.01
N MET A 267 -10.02 5.50 5.16
CA MET A 267 -9.30 5.67 6.43
C MET A 267 -8.45 4.45 6.76
N ALA A 268 -9.05 3.25 6.77
CA ALA A 268 -8.34 2.00 7.03
C ALA A 268 -7.23 1.74 6.02
N ARG A 269 -7.46 2.01 4.72
CA ARG A 269 -6.44 1.87 3.67
C ARG A 269 -5.22 2.76 3.94
N VAL A 270 -5.43 4.02 4.34
CA VAL A 270 -4.32 4.94 4.63
C VAL A 270 -3.61 4.55 5.92
N MET A 271 -4.34 4.21 6.98
CA MET A 271 -3.78 3.76 8.25
C MET A 271 -2.92 2.51 8.10
N VAL A 272 -3.43 1.49 7.40
CA VAL A 272 -2.70 0.25 7.11
C VAL A 272 -1.50 0.53 6.22
N THR A 273 -1.63 1.42 5.22
CA THR A 273 -0.49 1.81 4.36
C THR A 273 0.66 2.39 5.19
N ILE A 274 0.34 3.30 6.12
CA ILE A 274 1.38 3.91 6.97
C ILE A 274 1.95 2.88 7.95
N ALA A 275 1.13 2.01 8.52
CA ALA A 275 1.63 0.92 9.36
C ALA A 275 2.50 -0.07 8.58
N THR A 276 2.21 -0.32 7.28
CA THR A 276 3.11 -1.05 6.38
C THR A 276 4.47 -0.36 6.25
N LEU A 277 4.49 0.96 6.08
CA LEU A 277 5.76 1.69 6.02
C LEU A 277 6.49 1.63 7.36
N MET A 278 5.80 1.75 8.50
CA MET A 278 6.40 1.61 9.83
C MET A 278 7.05 0.25 10.06
N ALA A 279 6.41 -0.83 9.61
CA ALA A 279 6.93 -2.18 9.73
C ALA A 279 8.15 -2.43 8.80
N LEU A 280 8.22 -1.74 7.67
CA LEU A 280 9.26 -1.97 6.66
C LEU A 280 10.44 -0.99 6.75
N THR A 281 10.22 0.24 7.21
CA THR A 281 11.22 1.30 7.23
C THR A 281 11.55 1.81 8.62
N ASP A 282 12.70 2.49 8.74
CA ASP A 282 13.14 3.13 9.98
C ASP A 282 12.57 4.54 10.19
N GLY A 283 11.70 5.02 9.27
CA GLY A 283 11.07 6.33 9.30
C GLY A 283 11.88 7.45 8.62
N SER A 284 13.06 7.18 8.07
CA SER A 284 13.94 8.20 7.48
C SER A 284 13.54 8.66 6.05
N GLN A 285 12.63 7.93 5.36
CA GLN A 285 12.27 8.25 3.97
C GLN A 285 11.64 9.63 3.85
N GLN A 286 11.95 10.31 2.74
CA GLN A 286 11.39 11.62 2.42
C GLN A 286 10.00 11.45 1.79
N VAL A 287 9.07 12.35 2.13
CA VAL A 287 7.66 12.26 1.71
C VAL A 287 7.36 13.33 0.67
N LEU A 288 6.92 12.90 -0.51
CA LEU A 288 6.47 13.77 -1.60
C LEU A 288 4.99 13.53 -1.88
N PHE A 289 4.21 14.61 -1.96
CA PHE A 289 2.84 14.58 -2.45
C PHE A 289 2.80 15.09 -3.87
N ARG A 290 2.26 14.30 -4.80
CA ARG A 290 1.94 14.73 -6.16
C ARG A 290 0.45 15.04 -6.25
N LEU A 291 0.13 16.33 -6.35
CA LEU A 291 -1.22 16.87 -6.33
C LEU A 291 -1.69 17.24 -7.76
N PRO A 292 -3.01 17.17 -8.06
CA PRO A 292 -3.57 17.61 -9.34
C PRO A 292 -3.29 19.08 -9.70
#